data_AF-A0A9E5XDR7-F1
#
_entry.id   AF-A0A9E5XDR7-F1
#
_cell.length_a   1.000
_cell.length_b   1.000
_cell.length_c   1.000
_cell.angle_alpha   90.00
_cell.angle_beta   90.00
_cell.angle_gamma   90.00
#
_symmetry.space_group_name_H-M   'P 1'
#
loop_
_entity.id
_entity.type
_entity.pdbx_description
1 polymer ?
#
loop_
_entity_poly.entity_id
_entity_poly.type
_entity_poly.pdbx_seq_one_letter_code
_entity_poly.pdbx_strand_id
1 'polypeptide(L)'
;MDSKIAVEEDPLRKVELIQQRIEAEQALSAVSESADMAAFEAGFIEVAKSYSERKGISYSAWRQIGVPADVLRKAGVPRTRRT
;
A
#
# COMPACT_ATOMS: atom_id res chain seq x y z
N MET A 1 -11.03 6.41 16.50
CA MET A 1 -12.51 6.33 16.43
C MET A 1 -13.05 5.68 17.70
N ASP A 2 -12.50 4.54 18.11
CA ASP A 2 -13.00 3.77 19.28
C ASP A 2 -12.94 4.54 20.61
N SER A 3 -11.91 5.36 20.82
CA SER A 3 -11.83 6.22 22.00
C SER A 3 -12.96 7.24 22.10
N LYS A 4 -13.57 7.65 20.97
CA LYS A 4 -14.72 8.58 20.95
C LYS A 4 -16.02 7.85 21.29
N ILE A 5 -16.19 6.60 20.84
CA ILE A 5 -17.34 5.75 21.15
C ILE A 5 -17.37 5.35 22.63
N ALA A 6 -16.19 5.13 23.22
CA ALA A 6 -16.06 4.68 24.61
C ALA A 6 -16.46 5.74 25.65
N VAL A 7 -16.32 7.02 25.31
CA VAL A 7 -16.63 8.16 26.21
C VAL A 7 -17.94 8.86 25.85
N GLU A 8 -18.68 8.37 24.85
CA GLU A 8 -19.95 8.95 24.43
C GLU A 8 -21.09 8.38 25.28
N GLU A 9 -21.78 9.29 25.97
CA GLU A 9 -22.86 9.02 26.95
C GLU A 9 -24.24 9.05 26.27
N ASP A 10 -24.40 9.80 25.17
CA ASP A 10 -25.66 9.85 24.42
C ASP A 10 -25.83 8.58 23.57
N PRO A 11 -26.88 7.76 23.82
CA PRO A 11 -27.10 6.51 23.10
C PRO A 11 -27.35 6.71 21.59
N LEU A 12 -27.99 7.81 21.18
CA LEU A 12 -28.23 8.09 19.75
C LEU A 12 -26.91 8.41 19.05
N ARG A 13 -26.12 9.29 19.66
CA ARG A 13 -24.81 9.69 19.13
C ARG A 13 -23.82 8.54 19.08
N LYS A 14 -23.90 7.61 20.04
CA LYS A 14 -23.10 6.38 20.04
C LYS A 14 -23.42 5.46 18.86
N VAL A 15 -24.69 5.31 18.51
CA VAL A 15 -25.12 4.51 17.34
C VAL A 15 -24.58 5.15 16.05
N GLU A 16 -24.66 6.47 15.91
CA GLU A 16 -24.12 7.19 14.75
C GLU A 16 -22.61 6.96 14.59
N LEU A 17 -21.83 7.03 15.69
CA LEU A 17 -20.39 6.79 15.64
C LEU A 17 -20.03 5.34 15.26
N ILE A 18 -20.82 4.37 15.71
CA ILE A 18 -20.65 2.96 15.33
C ILE A 18 -20.95 2.77 13.84
N GLN A 19 -22.01 3.40 13.33
CA GLN A 19 -22.37 3.35 11.91
C GLN A 19 -21.27 3.94 11.03
N GLN A 20 -20.71 5.11 11.42
CA GLN A 20 -19.57 5.72 10.72
C GLN A 20 -18.33 4.83 10.70
N ARG A 21 -18.07 4.06 11.78
CA ARG A 21 -16.97 3.09 11.80
C ARG A 21 -17.20 1.98 10.79
N ILE A 22 -18.41 1.40 10.75
CA ILE A 22 -18.76 0.33 9.81
C ILE A 22 -18.59 0.82 8.37
N GLU A 23 -19.08 2.01 8.05
CA GLU A 23 -18.93 2.60 6.72
C GLU A 23 -17.46 2.83 6.35
N ALA A 24 -16.64 3.28 7.30
CA ALA A 24 -15.21 3.45 7.08
C ALA A 24 -14.49 2.11 6.83
N GLU A 25 -14.85 1.05 7.57
CA GLU A 25 -14.31 -0.30 7.38
C GLU A 25 -14.73 -0.92 6.04
N GLN A 26 -15.98 -0.68 5.62
CA GLN A 26 -16.49 -1.09 4.32
C GLN A 26 -15.80 -0.34 3.18
N ALA A 27 -15.63 0.98 3.32
CA ALA A 27 -14.91 1.79 2.33
C ALA A 27 -13.45 1.35 2.19
N LEU A 28 -12.78 1.03 3.32
CA LEU A 28 -11.41 0.50 3.28
C LEU A 28 -11.36 -0.84 2.55
N SER A 29 -12.28 -1.76 2.87
CA SER A 29 -12.40 -3.06 2.22
C SER A 29 -12.62 -2.93 0.71
N ALA A 30 -13.52 -2.04 0.29
CA ALA A 30 -13.82 -1.78 -1.11
C ALA A 30 -12.62 -1.20 -1.88
N VAL A 31 -11.83 -0.30 -1.25
CA VAL A 31 -10.61 0.22 -1.86
C VAL A 31 -9.55 -0.87 -2.00
N SER A 32 -9.39 -1.75 -1.02
CA SER A 32 -8.45 -2.87 -1.11
C SER A 32 -8.82 -3.93 -2.15
N GLU A 33 -10.10 -4.05 -2.53
CA GLU A 33 -10.56 -4.95 -3.62
C GLU A 33 -10.45 -4.31 -5.02
N SER A 34 -10.34 -2.98 -5.12
CA SER A 34 -10.53 -2.24 -6.39
C SER A 34 -9.31 -2.17 -7.32
N ALA A 35 -8.14 -2.62 -6.87
CA ALA A 35 -6.93 -2.71 -7.68
C ALA A 35 -6.43 -4.14 -7.60
N ASP A 36 -6.28 -4.81 -8.74
CA ASP A 36 -5.52 -6.06 -8.81
C ASP A 36 -4.04 -5.73 -8.53
N MET A 37 -3.73 -5.54 -7.25
CA MET A 37 -2.40 -5.21 -6.76
C MET A 37 -1.40 -6.27 -7.19
N ALA A 38 -1.85 -7.52 -7.36
CA ALA A 38 -1.03 -8.60 -7.88
C ALA A 38 -0.70 -8.38 -9.37
N ALA A 39 -1.65 -7.96 -10.21
CA ALA A 39 -1.37 -7.59 -11.60
C ALA A 39 -0.43 -6.38 -11.70
N PHE A 40 -0.60 -5.36 -10.86
CA PHE A 40 0.33 -4.22 -10.81
C PHE A 40 1.74 -4.62 -10.36
N GLU A 41 1.85 -5.48 -9.34
CA GLU A 41 3.15 -6.02 -8.91
C GLU A 41 3.81 -6.83 -10.03
N ALA A 42 3.04 -7.69 -10.72
CA ALA A 42 3.54 -8.50 -11.83
C ALA A 42 4.06 -7.62 -12.98
N GLY A 43 3.29 -6.62 -13.41
CA GLY A 43 3.72 -5.67 -14.43
C GLY A 43 4.95 -4.87 -14.02
N PHE A 44 5.04 -4.46 -12.74
CA PHE A 44 6.24 -3.82 -12.21
C PHE A 44 7.46 -4.74 -12.28
N ILE A 45 7.32 -5.99 -11.82
CA ILE A 45 8.40 -6.99 -11.80
C ILE A 45 8.97 -7.21 -13.20
N GLU A 46 8.11 -7.26 -14.22
CA GLU A 46 8.51 -7.47 -15.62
C GLU A 46 9.44 -6.36 -16.14
N VAL A 47 9.16 -5.10 -15.80
CA VAL A 47 9.82 -3.94 -16.45
C VAL A 47 10.84 -3.23 -15.56
N ALA A 48 10.79 -3.40 -14.24
CA ALA A 48 11.52 -2.54 -13.31
C ALA A 48 13.04 -2.61 -13.47
N LYS A 49 13.62 -3.79 -13.76
CA LYS A 49 15.07 -3.91 -13.97
C LYS A 49 15.54 -3.13 -15.19
N SER A 50 14.96 -3.39 -16.37
CA SER A 50 15.37 -2.73 -17.63
C SER A 50 15.11 -1.22 -17.57
N TYR A 51 14.03 -0.79 -16.94
CA TYR A 51 13.74 0.62 -16.68
C TYR A 51 14.80 1.25 -15.77
N SER A 52 15.17 0.57 -14.68
CA SER A 52 16.19 1.04 -13.73
C SER A 52 17.56 1.17 -14.39
N GLU A 53 17.96 0.19 -15.20
CA GLU A 53 19.22 0.22 -15.95
C GLU A 53 19.25 1.38 -16.95
N ARG A 54 18.16 1.58 -17.71
CA ARG A 54 18.04 2.67 -18.69
C ARG A 54 18.04 4.05 -18.05
N LYS A 55 17.45 4.19 -16.86
CA LYS A 55 17.27 5.48 -16.17
C LYS A 55 18.32 5.74 -15.08
N GLY A 56 19.20 4.77 -14.79
CA GLY A 56 20.16 4.88 -13.69
C GLY A 56 19.52 4.90 -12.31
N ILE A 57 18.34 4.31 -12.14
CA ILE A 57 17.62 4.29 -10.86
C ILE A 57 18.18 3.17 -9.98
N SER A 58 18.56 3.52 -8.75
CA SER A 58 19.11 2.57 -7.79
C SER A 58 18.01 1.84 -7.01
N TYR A 59 18.38 0.68 -6.45
CA TYR A 59 17.56 -0.01 -5.45
C TYR A 59 17.15 0.91 -4.29
N SER A 60 18.05 1.76 -3.81
CA SER A 60 17.77 2.68 -2.71
C SER A 60 16.72 3.74 -3.08
N ALA A 61 16.71 4.21 -4.32
CA ALA A 61 15.70 5.16 -4.79
C ALA A 61 14.29 4.54 -4.77
N TRP A 62 14.16 3.30 -5.26
CA TRP A 62 12.89 2.57 -5.19
C TRP A 62 12.40 2.34 -3.74
N ARG A 63 13.33 2.04 -2.83
CA ARG A 63 12.99 1.85 -1.41
C ARG A 63 12.49 3.14 -0.75
N GLN A 64 13.00 4.31 -1.13
CA GLN A 64 12.57 5.60 -0.57
C GLN A 64 11.14 5.96 -0.95
N ILE A 65 10.68 5.56 -2.14
CA ILE A 65 9.29 5.79 -2.56
C ILE A 65 8.31 4.67 -2.12
N GLY A 66 8.80 3.69 -1.36
CA GLY A 66 7.97 2.65 -0.75
C GLY A 66 7.89 1.32 -1.49
N VAL A 67 8.62 1.10 -2.59
CA VAL A 67 8.61 -0.21 -3.28
C VAL A 67 9.19 -1.29 -2.35
N PRO A 68 8.48 -2.39 -2.06
CA PRO A 68 8.97 -3.45 -1.18
C PRO A 68 10.28 -4.12 -1.64
N ALA A 69 11.09 -4.56 -0.68
CA ALA A 69 12.39 -5.17 -0.97
C ALA A 69 12.28 -6.51 -1.70
N ASP A 70 11.23 -7.29 -1.39
CA ASP A 70 10.91 -8.55 -2.03
C ASP A 70 10.43 -8.36 -3.47
N VAL A 71 9.65 -7.31 -3.75
CA VAL A 71 9.24 -6.91 -5.11
C VAL A 71 10.45 -6.56 -5.96
N LEU A 72 11.39 -5.75 -5.43
CA LEU A 72 12.64 -5.42 -6.14
C LEU A 72 13.53 -6.65 -6.38
N ARG A 73 13.56 -7.59 -5.42
CA ARG A 73 14.25 -8.86 -5.58
C ARG A 73 13.63 -9.70 -6.70
N LYS A 74 12.30 -9.84 -6.71
CA LYS A 74 11.56 -10.54 -7.79
C LYS A 74 11.81 -9.89 -9.14
N ALA A 75 11.83 -8.55 -9.19
CA ALA A 75 12.13 -7.76 -10.38
C ALA A 75 13.59 -7.85 -10.84
N GLY A 76 14.50 -8.41 -10.03
CA GLY A 76 15.92 -8.50 -10.36
C GLY A 76 16.68 -7.17 -10.27
N VAL A 77 16.17 -6.19 -9.51
CA VAL A 77 16.87 -4.92 -9.24
C VAL A 77 17.91 -5.13 -8.13
N PRO A 78 19.22 -5.04 -8.42
CA PRO A 78 20.25 -5.41 -7.46
C PRO A 78 20.44 -4.34 -6.37
N ARG A 79 20.64 -4.78 -5.11
CA ARG A 79 20.88 -3.90 -3.95
C ARG A 79 22.17 -3.09 -4.07
N THR A 80 23.18 -3.67 -4.73
CA THR A 80 24.47 -3.06 -5.03
C THR A 80 24.64 -3.01 -6.54
N ARG A 81 24.94 -1.85 -7.10
CA ARG A 81 25.30 -1.75 -8.52
C ARG A 81 26.62 -2.50 -8.72
N ARG A 82 26.62 -3.55 -9.55
CA ARG A 82 27.88 -4.13 -10.05
C ARG A 82 28.52 -3.06 -10.94
N THR A 83 29.64 -2.52 -10.47
CA THR A 83 30.60 -1.73 -11.27
C THR A 83 31.31 -2.63 -12.26
#